data_AF-A0A257Z152-F1
#
_entry.id   AF-A0A257Z152-F1
#
_cell.length_a   1.000
_cell.length_b   1.000
_cell.length_c   1.000
_cell.angle_alpha   90.00
_cell.angle_beta   90.00
_cell.angle_gamma   90.00
#
_symmetry.space_group_name_H-M   'P 1'
#
loop_
_entity.id
_entity.type
_entity.pdbx_description
1 polymer ?
#
loop_
_entity_poly.entity_id
_entity_poly.type
_entity_poly.pdbx_seq_one_letter_code
_entity_poly.pdbx_strand_id
1 'polypeptide(L)'
;MLFNPAILWTAPLALFGTVAIILLVKSLAAFWIMRAFGHDRDRSLTIAASLAQIGEFSFILITMGVSLDIVPTDARDLVVAGAMISILTNPVLFHLLDRRALRKAAAQPAPIADAGADTPAPAP
;
A
#
# COMPACT_ATOMS: atom_id res chain seq x y z
N MET A 1 -8.58 16.19 23.66
CA MET A 1 -8.25 16.43 22.24
C MET A 1 -8.16 15.07 21.54
N LEU A 2 -8.48 14.98 20.23
CA LEU A 2 -8.45 13.73 19.46
C LEU A 2 -7.04 13.08 19.41
N PHE A 3 -6.00 13.88 19.62
CA PHE A 3 -4.61 13.51 19.53
C PHE A 3 -3.75 14.50 20.32
N ASN A 4 -2.71 14.02 21.02
CA ASN A 4 -1.68 14.86 21.63
C ASN A 4 -0.44 14.94 20.71
N PRO A 5 -0.15 16.11 20.09
CA PRO A 5 1.02 16.28 19.22
C PRO A 5 2.36 16.12 19.93
N ALA A 6 2.39 16.17 21.26
CA ALA A 6 3.61 15.90 22.02
C ALA A 6 4.14 14.47 21.76
N ILE A 7 3.30 13.52 21.36
CA ILE A 7 3.70 12.12 21.15
C ILE A 7 4.75 11.93 20.06
N LEU A 8 4.82 12.86 19.12
CA LEU A 8 5.87 12.92 18.10
C LEU A 8 7.27 13.05 18.72
N TRP A 9 7.37 13.72 19.87
CA TRP A 9 8.63 13.94 20.57
C TRP A 9 8.79 13.08 21.82
N THR A 10 7.70 12.72 22.51
CA THR A 10 7.78 11.93 23.76
C THR A 10 7.94 10.44 23.50
N ALA A 11 7.38 9.90 22.40
CA ALA A 11 7.43 8.47 22.11
C ALA A 11 7.73 8.17 20.62
N PRO A 12 8.82 8.71 20.05
CA PRO A 12 9.13 8.56 18.62
C PRO A 12 9.33 7.09 18.20
N LEU A 13 9.90 6.27 19.09
CA LEU A 13 10.15 4.85 18.80
C LEU A 13 8.85 4.03 18.76
N ALA A 14 7.92 4.32 19.69
CA ALA A 14 6.60 3.69 19.71
C ALA A 14 5.80 4.09 18.47
N LEU A 15 5.82 5.38 18.11
CA LEU A 15 5.17 5.88 16.90
C LEU A 15 5.72 5.21 15.64
N PHE A 16 7.05 5.10 15.53
CA PHE A 16 7.68 4.40 14.41
C PHE A 16 7.25 2.93 14.34
N GLY A 17 7.20 2.23 15.49
CA GLY A 17 6.69 0.87 15.58
C GLY A 17 5.22 0.76 15.12
N THR A 18 4.36 1.67 15.57
CA THR A 18 2.95 1.73 15.15
C THR A 18 2.82 1.94 13.65
N VAL A 19 3.53 2.92 13.08
CA VAL A 19 3.52 3.19 11.63
C VAL A 19 4.05 1.99 10.85
N ALA A 20 5.14 1.38 11.29
CA ALA A 20 5.72 0.21 10.65
C ALA A 20 4.74 -0.97 10.65
N ILE A 21 4.04 -1.21 11.77
CA ILE A 21 3.02 -2.26 11.85
C ILE A 21 1.87 -1.97 10.88
N ILE A 22 1.33 -0.75 10.89
CA ILE A 22 0.21 -0.35 10.02
C ILE A 22 0.58 -0.53 8.54
N LEU A 23 1.75 -0.02 8.14
CA LEU A 23 2.18 -0.04 6.74
C LEU A 23 2.66 -1.42 6.27
N LEU A 24 3.46 -2.11 7.08
CA LEU A 24 4.11 -3.35 6.66
C LEU A 24 3.18 -4.55 6.83
N VAL A 25 2.56 -4.72 8.00
CA VAL A 25 1.85 -5.98 8.30
C VAL A 25 0.66 -6.19 7.36
N LYS A 26 -0.18 -5.16 7.18
CA LYS A 26 -1.37 -5.26 6.32
C LYS A 26 -1.01 -5.47 4.84
N SER A 27 -0.06 -4.69 4.34
CA SER A 27 0.38 -4.76 2.93
C SER A 27 1.08 -6.08 2.64
N LEU A 28 1.93 -6.55 3.56
CA LEU A 28 2.65 -7.80 3.40
C LEU A 28 1.69 -8.99 3.48
N ALA A 29 0.75 -8.99 4.43
CA ALA A 29 -0.31 -10.00 4.51
C ALA A 29 -1.13 -10.06 3.21
N ALA A 30 -1.60 -8.91 2.70
CA ALA A 30 -2.35 -8.85 1.44
C ALA A 30 -1.52 -9.39 0.27
N PHE A 31 -0.25 -9.01 0.16
CA PHE A 31 0.64 -9.51 -0.89
C PHE A 31 0.83 -11.03 -0.83
N TRP A 32 1.13 -11.58 0.36
CA TRP A 32 1.35 -13.02 0.52
C TRP A 32 0.08 -13.83 0.29
N ILE A 33 -1.07 -13.32 0.75
CA ILE A 33 -2.36 -13.94 0.48
C ILE A 33 -2.61 -14.02 -1.02
N MET A 34 -2.42 -12.91 -1.77
CA MET A 34 -2.59 -12.89 -3.21
C MET A 34 -1.63 -13.85 -3.94
N ARG A 35 -0.39 -13.96 -3.44
CA ARG A 35 0.61 -14.89 -3.95
C ARG A 35 0.19 -16.35 -3.74
N ALA A 36 -0.36 -16.67 -2.57
CA ALA A 36 -0.86 -18.00 -2.25
C ALA A 36 -2.07 -18.39 -3.12
N PHE A 37 -2.89 -17.42 -3.50
CA PHE A 37 -3.98 -17.58 -4.48
C PHE A 37 -3.52 -17.57 -5.95
N GLY A 38 -2.21 -17.66 -6.22
CA GLY A 38 -1.67 -17.83 -7.58
C GLY A 38 -1.69 -16.58 -8.47
N HIS A 39 -1.90 -15.39 -7.90
CA HIS A 39 -1.92 -14.16 -8.70
C HIS A 39 -0.51 -13.65 -9.04
N ASP A 40 -0.42 -12.99 -10.19
CA ASP A 40 0.81 -12.35 -10.65
C ASP A 40 1.31 -11.27 -9.69
N ARG A 41 2.62 -11.05 -9.66
CA ARG A 41 3.27 -10.09 -8.74
C ARG A 41 2.70 -8.68 -8.88
N ASP A 42 2.39 -8.26 -10.10
CA ASP A 42 1.90 -6.91 -10.37
C ASP A 42 0.47 -6.72 -9.83
N ARG A 43 -0.45 -7.69 -10.06
CA ARG A 43 -1.80 -7.64 -9.45
C ARG A 43 -1.75 -7.68 -7.92
N SER A 44 -0.86 -8.51 -7.38
CA SER A 44 -0.69 -8.65 -5.93
C SER A 44 -0.19 -7.34 -5.28
N LEU A 45 0.71 -6.61 -5.95
CA LEU A 45 1.21 -5.32 -5.49
C LEU A 45 0.14 -4.23 -5.53
N THR A 46 -0.67 -4.17 -6.59
CA THR A 46 -1.77 -3.20 -6.69
C THR A 46 -2.78 -3.42 -5.56
N ILE A 47 -3.19 -4.67 -5.33
CA ILE A 47 -4.15 -4.99 -4.26
C ILE A 47 -3.53 -4.69 -2.88
N ALA A 48 -2.28 -5.08 -2.64
CA ALA A 48 -1.59 -4.77 -1.39
C ALA A 48 -1.52 -3.26 -1.11
N ALA A 49 -1.23 -2.44 -2.13
CA ALA A 49 -1.22 -0.98 -2.01
C ALA A 49 -2.62 -0.41 -1.74
N SER A 50 -3.67 -0.91 -2.39
CA SER A 50 -5.06 -0.48 -2.14
C SER A 50 -5.51 -0.78 -0.71
N LEU A 51 -5.00 -1.85 -0.12
CA LEU A 51 -5.27 -2.17 1.27
C LEU A 51 -4.35 -1.47 2.27
N ALA A 52 -3.21 -0.89 1.86
CA ALA A 52 -2.21 -0.34 2.78
C ALA A 52 -2.73 0.83 3.65
N GLN A 53 -3.79 1.50 3.21
CA GLN A 53 -4.38 2.64 3.92
C GLN A 53 -5.18 2.20 5.17
N ILE A 54 -5.04 2.98 6.23
CA ILE A 54 -5.93 2.90 7.40
C ILE A 54 -7.30 3.51 7.07
N GLY A 55 -8.37 2.82 7.45
CA GLY A 55 -9.75 3.28 7.22
C GLY A 55 -10.33 3.99 8.45
N GLU A 56 -11.45 4.67 8.24
CA GLU A 56 -12.22 5.37 9.29
C GLU A 56 -12.63 4.43 10.45
N PHE A 57 -12.86 3.16 10.14
CA PHE A 57 -13.25 2.16 11.11
C PHE A 57 -12.20 1.96 12.22
N SER A 58 -10.92 2.13 11.91
CA SER A 58 -9.85 2.07 12.91
C SER A 58 -9.96 3.20 13.94
N PHE A 59 -10.41 4.39 13.53
CA PHE A 59 -10.63 5.51 14.45
C PHE A 59 -11.84 5.28 15.37
N ILE A 60 -12.89 4.65 14.85
CA ILE A 60 -14.05 4.27 15.65
C ILE A 60 -13.64 3.27 16.73
N LEU A 61 -12.91 2.20 16.35
CA LEU A 61 -12.48 1.15 17.28
C LEU A 61 -11.55 1.69 18.38
N ILE A 62 -10.58 2.52 18.03
CA ILE A 62 -9.64 3.05 19.04
C ILE A 62 -10.33 4.04 19.99
N THR A 63 -11.25 4.86 19.48
CA THR A 63 -12.04 5.77 20.31
C THR A 63 -12.94 4.98 21.26
N MET A 64 -13.60 3.93 20.75
CA MET A 64 -14.43 3.06 21.57
C MET A 64 -13.62 2.29 22.62
N GLY A 65 -12.42 1.82 22.27
CA GLY A 65 -11.52 1.15 23.21
C GLY A 65 -11.09 2.06 24.36
N VAL A 66 -10.84 3.35 24.09
CA VAL A 66 -10.58 4.34 25.14
C VAL A 66 -11.83 4.63 25.97
N SER A 67 -12.99 4.80 25.34
CA SER A 67 -14.25 5.07 26.05
C SER A 67 -14.67 3.94 26.99
N LEU A 68 -14.27 2.71 26.69
CA LEU A 68 -14.50 1.53 27.52
C LEU A 68 -13.37 1.24 28.52
N ASP A 69 -12.36 2.12 28.60
CA ASP A 69 -11.17 1.95 29.44
C ASP A 69 -10.37 0.66 29.17
N ILE A 70 -10.53 0.09 27.97
CA ILE A 70 -9.79 -1.09 27.49
C ILE A 70 -8.40 -0.69 27.01
N VAL A 71 -8.29 0.53 26.47
CA VAL A 71 -7.09 1.04 25.81
C VAL A 71 -6.71 2.39 26.42
N PRO A 72 -5.44 2.60 26.82
CA PRO A 72 -5.01 3.89 27.35
C PRO A 72 -5.08 4.98 26.27
N THR A 73 -5.26 6.23 26.71
CA THR A 73 -5.35 7.40 25.81
C THR A 73 -4.12 7.57 24.92
N ASP A 74 -2.94 7.20 25.42
CA ASP A 74 -1.68 7.32 24.68
C ASP A 74 -1.66 6.41 23.45
N ALA A 75 -2.27 5.22 23.55
CA ALA A 75 -2.39 4.31 22.41
C ALA A 75 -3.31 4.87 21.32
N ARG A 76 -4.37 5.60 21.70
CA ARG A 76 -5.18 6.35 20.73
C ARG A 76 -4.34 7.38 20.00
N ASP A 77 -3.54 8.14 20.74
CA ASP A 77 -2.73 9.20 20.14
C ASP A 77 -1.66 8.62 19.18
N LEU A 78 -1.08 7.45 19.50
CA LEU A 78 -0.18 6.71 18.59
C LEU A 78 -0.90 6.23 17.33
N VAL A 79 -2.10 5.65 17.46
CA VAL A 79 -2.88 5.17 16.32
C VAL A 79 -3.30 6.33 15.41
N VAL A 80 -3.72 7.46 15.98
CA VAL A 80 -4.12 8.64 15.21
C VAL A 80 -2.94 9.24 14.46
N ALA A 81 -1.78 9.40 15.13
CA ALA A 81 -0.56 9.85 14.46
C ALA A 81 -0.11 8.88 13.37
N GLY A 82 -0.11 7.58 13.68
CA GLY A 82 0.27 6.54 12.73
C GLY A 82 -0.65 6.48 11.52
N ALA A 83 -1.94 6.68 11.74
CA ALA A 83 -2.95 6.79 10.69
C ALA A 83 -2.68 7.96 9.75
N MET A 84 -2.43 9.15 10.30
CA MET A 84 -2.11 10.34 9.50
C MET A 84 -0.88 10.11 8.62
N ILE A 85 0.20 9.57 9.21
CA ILE A 85 1.43 9.25 8.46
C ILE A 85 1.16 8.19 7.38
N SER A 86 0.38 7.15 7.70
CA SER A 86 0.01 6.10 6.75
C SER A 86 -0.78 6.65 5.55
N ILE A 87 -1.76 7.51 5.81
CA ILE A 87 -2.58 8.17 4.78
C ILE A 87 -1.69 9.04 3.87
N LEU A 88 -0.74 9.79 4.44
CA LEU A 88 0.20 10.61 3.64
C LEU A 88 1.20 9.75 2.85
N THR A 89 1.58 8.59 3.38
CA THR A 89 2.55 7.70 2.73
C THR A 89 1.93 6.90 1.58
N ASN A 90 0.63 6.58 1.66
CA ASN A 90 -0.04 5.71 0.70
C ASN A 90 0.01 6.21 -0.77
N PRO A 91 -0.28 7.50 -1.08
CA PRO A 91 -0.14 8.03 -2.44
C PRO A 91 1.28 7.91 -3.00
N VAL A 92 2.30 8.07 -2.15
CA VAL A 92 3.70 7.91 -2.54
C VAL A 92 3.99 6.46 -2.92
N LEU A 93 3.44 5.51 -2.15
CA LEU A 93 3.55 4.08 -2.44
C LEU A 93 2.94 3.75 -3.81
N PHE A 94 1.74 4.26 -4.09
CA PHE A 94 1.07 4.10 -5.39
C PHE A 94 1.87 4.71 -6.54
N HIS A 95 2.37 5.94 -6.38
CA HIS A 95 3.18 6.59 -7.42
C HIS A 95 4.46 5.78 -7.76
N LEU A 96 5.10 5.20 -6.75
CA LEU A 96 6.27 4.34 -6.95
C LEU A 96 5.93 3.03 -7.68
N LEU A 97 4.77 2.44 -7.40
CA LEU A 97 4.28 1.25 -8.08
C LEU A 97 3.93 1.55 -9.54
N ASP A 98 3.24 2.65 -9.82
CA ASP A 98 2.92 3.07 -11.18
C ASP A 98 4.18 3.32 -12.02
N ARG A 99 5.18 3.99 -11.45
CA ARG A 99 6.48 4.17 -12.13
C ARG A 99 7.16 2.85 -12.46
N ARG A 100 7.05 1.83 -11.61
CA ARG A 100 7.59 0.49 -11.88
C ARG A 100 6.82 -0.22 -12.99
N ALA A 101 5.50 -0.10 -13.00
CA ALA A 101 4.66 -0.65 -14.06
C ALA A 101 4.99 -0.02 -15.43
N LEU A 102 5.13 1.31 -15.49
CA LEU A 102 5.50 2.04 -16.70
C LEU A 102 6.88 1.65 -17.23
N ARG A 103 7.88 1.49 -16.35
CA ARG A 103 9.22 1.01 -16.74
C ARG A 103 9.20 -0.41 -17.30
N LYS A 104 8.41 -1.32 -16.72
CA LYS A 104 8.23 -2.68 -17.24
C LYS A 104 7.57 -2.69 -18.62
N ALA A 105 6.58 -1.82 -18.84
CA ALA A 105 5.92 -1.68 -20.13
C ALA A 105 6.88 -1.15 -21.21
N ALA A 106 7.72 -0.17 -20.88
CA ALA A 106 8.74 0.37 -21.80
C ALA A 106 9.89 -0.62 -22.09
N ALA A 107 10.16 -1.57 -21.21
CA ALA A 107 11.20 -2.58 -21.36
C ALA A 107 10.74 -3.84 -22.12
N GLN A 108 9.44 -3.99 -22.38
CA GLN A 108 8.93 -5.07 -23.23
C GLN A 108 9.12 -4.67 -24.69
N PRO A 109 9.93 -5.40 -25.48
CA PRO A 109 10.01 -5.16 -26.92
C PRO A 109 8.61 -5.28 -27.50
N ALA A 110 8.20 -4.29 -28.30
CA ALA A 110 6.94 -4.36 -29.04
C ALA A 110 6.88 -5.73 -29.76
N PRO A 111 5.72 -6.43 -29.74
CA PRO A 111 5.55 -7.61 -30.56
C PRO A 111 5.97 -7.23 -31.98
N ILE A 112 6.95 -7.94 -32.52
CA ILE A 112 7.35 -7.78 -33.92
C ILE A 112 6.08 -8.11 -34.69
N ALA A 113 5.40 -7.08 -35.18
CA ALA A 113 4.32 -7.25 -36.12
C ALA A 113 4.95 -7.99 -37.30
N ASP A 114 4.48 -9.21 -37.53
CA ASP A 114 4.96 -10.13 -38.54
C ASP A 114 4.75 -9.48 -39.92
N ALA A 115 5.71 -8.67 -40.34
CA ALA A 115 5.77 -8.02 -41.63
C ALA A 115 6.39 -9.01 -42.60
N GLY A 116 5.63 -10.01 -43.02
CA GLY A 116 6.14 -10.97 -44.00
C GLY A 116 5.24 -12.16 -44.31
N ALA A 117 4.11 -11.95 -44.98
CA ALA A 117 3.56 -12.95 -45.90
C ALA A 117 2.42 -12.34 -46.75
N ASP A 118 2.75 -11.43 -47.67
CA ASP A 118 1.95 -11.24 -48.89
C ASP A 118 2.83 -10.54 -49.94
N THR A 119 3.71 -11.32 -50.56
CA THR A 119 4.33 -10.94 -51.84
C THR A 119 3.76 -11.89 -52.89
N PRO A 120 2.81 -11.45 -53.73
CA PRO A 120 2.39 -12.25 -54.87
C PRO A 120 3.59 -12.40 -55.82
N ALA A 121 3.94 -13.65 -56.14
CA ALA A 121 5.04 -14.01 -57.03
C ALA A 121 4.91 -13.34 -58.42
N PRO A 122 6.02 -13.04 -59.11
CA PRO A 122 5.96 -12.51 -60.46
C PRO A 122 5.44 -13.59 -61.42
N ALA A 123 4.39 -13.28 -62.16
CA ALA A 123 3.84 -14.17 -63.18
C ALA A 123 4.82 -14.31 -64.37
N PRO A 124 4.92 -15.52 -64.98
CA PRO A 124 5.77 -15.80 -66.14
C PRO A 124 5.24 -15.19 -67.45
#